data_AF-A0A317LQR8-F1
#
_entry.id   AF-A0A317LQR8-F1
#
_cell.length_a   1.000
_cell.length_b   1.000
_cell.length_c   1.000
_cell.angle_alpha   90.00
_cell.angle_beta   90.00
_cell.angle_gamma   90.00
#
_symmetry.space_group_name_H-M   'P 1'
#
loop_
_entity.id
_entity.type
_entity.pdbx_description
1 polymer ?
#
loop_
_entity_poly.entity_id
_entity_poly.type
_entity_poly.pdbx_seq_one_letter_code
_entity_poly.pdbx_strand_id
1 'polypeptide(L)'
;MSFDSDSIKLLVKSWFKKLSSIIHSPILIGLGGFLIIIGFVYWVAHFPFWIHDSKNYQIYCDTGQIGDTLGGIMGPPIAILGVILTFLAFFIQYRANAEQRQQFERSMVQQQQHFEKTLKEQSKTHKLEQIENRFFELLKIHKENINELTFSDEINGRTLFRVMHHELRVIYQLLKGGVKDASGQYIFKPHNSISEMELLELAYFIFFYGIQIASSKQNIEKLSDFQKEMFNSSMQYFRKIRNDQKRIKRLNASRKTFRFSYIDPANNKIKTCLFENVPFNGYDNKLGHLYRHLFRSCQYILNQEILDFEQKREYIKMLRAQLSNYEQVMIYYNAIVWFKGQWDELFIHYQFIHNIPLDIIKIGPAIEDLYKNEIIVVWENYGEYMFEHQQFRPAG
;
A
#
# COMPACT_ATOMS: atom_id res chain seq x y z
N MET A 1 68.67 24.69 11.77
CA MET A 1 68.36 25.19 10.42
C MET A 1 67.18 24.39 9.87
N SER A 2 65.96 24.80 10.19
CA SER A 2 64.74 24.20 9.64
C SER A 2 64.42 24.88 8.31
N PHE A 3 64.68 24.19 7.20
CA PHE A 3 64.24 24.66 5.89
C PHE A 3 62.71 24.57 5.80
N ASP A 4 62.09 25.71 5.56
CA ASP A 4 60.64 25.90 5.53
C ASP A 4 60.05 25.27 4.24
N SER A 5 59.15 24.30 4.43
CA SER A 5 58.51 23.47 3.39
C SER A 5 57.70 24.30 2.40
N ASP A 6 57.14 25.42 2.86
CA ASP A 6 56.25 26.25 2.06
C ASP A 6 57.03 27.18 1.10
N SER A 7 58.25 27.58 1.46
CA SER A 7 59.12 28.36 0.57
C SER A 7 59.67 27.52 -0.59
N ILE A 8 59.93 26.21 -0.37
CA ILE A 8 60.31 25.27 -1.45
C ILE A 8 59.12 25.01 -2.39
N LYS A 9 57.90 24.82 -1.86
CA LYS A 9 56.69 24.65 -2.67
C LYS A 9 56.42 25.88 -3.54
N LEU A 10 56.63 27.10 -3.01
CA LEU A 10 56.47 28.35 -3.76
C LEU A 10 57.50 28.52 -4.88
N LEU A 11 58.77 28.18 -4.62
CA LEU A 11 59.83 28.19 -5.65
C LEU A 11 59.56 27.18 -6.76
N VAL A 12 59.16 25.95 -6.42
CA VAL A 12 58.81 24.90 -7.40
C VAL A 12 57.59 25.30 -8.23
N LYS A 13 56.56 25.88 -7.60
CA LYS A 13 55.34 26.33 -8.28
C LYS A 13 55.59 27.52 -9.21
N SER A 14 56.46 28.44 -8.81
CA SER A 14 56.91 29.58 -9.63
C SER A 14 57.73 29.13 -10.84
N TRP A 15 58.66 28.20 -10.63
CA TRP A 15 59.49 27.62 -11.69
C TRP A 15 58.64 26.81 -12.69
N PHE A 16 57.67 26.02 -12.20
CA PHE A 16 56.73 25.27 -13.05
C PHE A 16 55.77 26.14 -13.84
N LYS A 17 55.29 27.27 -13.28
CA LYS A 17 54.39 28.19 -13.98
C LYS A 17 55.12 28.89 -15.14
N LYS A 18 56.41 29.19 -14.98
CA LYS A 18 57.30 29.66 -16.05
C LYS A 18 57.59 28.57 -17.09
N LEU A 19 57.73 27.32 -16.66
CA LEU A 19 57.91 26.18 -17.57
C LEU A 19 56.64 25.92 -18.39
N SER A 20 55.46 25.91 -17.76
CA SER A 20 54.17 25.67 -18.42
C SER A 20 53.77 26.80 -19.38
N SER A 21 54.19 28.05 -19.11
CA SER A 21 53.99 29.16 -20.06
C SER A 21 54.81 29.03 -21.35
N ILE A 22 55.90 28.26 -21.34
CA ILE A 22 56.72 27.96 -22.52
C ILE A 22 56.21 26.71 -23.25
N ILE A 23 55.48 25.82 -22.55
CA ILE A 23 55.02 24.51 -23.02
C ILE A 23 53.51 24.54 -23.33
N HIS A 24 53.05 25.39 -24.25
CA HIS A 24 51.62 25.45 -24.63
C HIS A 24 51.19 24.39 -25.67
N SER A 25 52.13 23.65 -26.27
CA SER A 25 51.81 22.55 -27.16
C SER A 25 52.85 21.42 -27.00
N PRO A 26 52.49 20.27 -26.39
CA PRO A 26 53.38 19.12 -26.32
C PRO A 26 53.81 18.62 -27.73
N ILE A 27 53.03 18.95 -28.76
CA ILE A 27 53.31 18.61 -30.16
C ILE A 27 54.46 19.45 -30.72
N LEU A 28 54.55 20.74 -30.40
CA LEU A 28 55.64 21.63 -30.86
C LEU A 28 56.99 21.28 -30.23
N ILE A 29 56.99 20.85 -28.97
CA ILE A 29 58.20 20.38 -28.27
C ILE A 29 58.61 19.00 -28.78
N GLY A 30 57.64 18.11 -29.03
CA GLY A 30 57.88 16.82 -29.66
C GLY A 30 58.48 16.97 -31.06
N LEU A 31 57.93 17.85 -31.89
CA LEU A 31 58.44 18.17 -33.24
C LEU A 31 59.81 18.84 -33.20
N GLY A 32 60.03 19.79 -32.28
CA GLY A 32 61.32 20.45 -32.10
C GLY A 32 62.41 19.47 -31.65
N GLY A 33 62.12 18.63 -30.66
CA GLY A 33 63.02 17.56 -30.21
C GLY A 33 63.31 16.55 -31.30
N PHE A 34 62.29 16.16 -32.08
CA PHE A 34 62.42 15.23 -33.20
C PHE A 34 63.29 15.80 -34.33
N LEU A 35 63.13 17.08 -34.68
CA LEU A 35 63.96 17.76 -35.68
C LEU A 35 65.42 17.91 -35.22
N ILE A 36 65.65 18.16 -33.93
CA ILE A 36 67.01 18.21 -33.36
C ILE A 36 67.66 16.83 -33.40
N ILE A 37 66.92 15.76 -33.09
CA ILE A 37 67.42 14.38 -33.17
C ILE A 37 67.73 14.00 -34.62
N ILE A 38 66.85 14.32 -35.57
CA ILE A 38 67.09 14.09 -37.01
C ILE A 38 68.31 14.88 -37.48
N GLY A 39 68.43 16.15 -37.11
CA GLY A 39 69.58 16.98 -37.43
C GLY A 39 70.88 16.44 -36.85
N PHE A 40 70.84 15.94 -35.61
CA PHE A 40 71.99 15.30 -34.96
C PHE A 40 72.38 13.98 -35.63
N VAL A 41 71.41 13.13 -35.97
CA VAL A 41 71.66 11.86 -36.68
C VAL A 41 72.21 12.13 -38.09
N TYR A 42 71.65 13.10 -38.81
CA TYR A 42 72.16 13.54 -40.11
C TYR A 42 73.61 14.06 -40.01
N TRP A 43 73.88 14.87 -38.98
CA TRP A 43 75.22 15.37 -38.71
C TRP A 43 76.22 14.24 -38.40
N VAL A 44 75.88 13.32 -37.50
CA VAL A 44 76.72 12.15 -37.16
C VAL A 44 76.94 11.23 -38.37
N ALA A 45 75.93 11.03 -39.21
CA ALA A 45 76.03 10.18 -40.40
C ALA A 45 76.90 10.79 -41.52
N HIS A 46 76.93 12.12 -41.65
CA HIS A 46 77.74 12.83 -42.66
C HIS A 46 79.09 13.34 -42.16
N PHE A 47 79.31 13.33 -40.84
CA PHE A 47 80.57 13.68 -40.20
C PHE A 47 81.80 12.92 -40.75
N PRO A 48 81.74 11.60 -41.05
CA PRO A 48 82.87 10.86 -41.64
C PRO A 48 83.25 11.36 -43.05
N PHE A 49 82.27 11.75 -43.86
CA PHE A 49 82.48 12.26 -45.22
C PHE A 49 83.15 13.64 -45.22
N TRP A 50 82.84 14.50 -44.25
CA TRP A 50 83.47 15.82 -44.10
C TRP A 50 84.91 15.77 -43.60
N ILE A 51 85.29 14.73 -42.86
CA ILE A 51 86.65 14.56 -42.34
C ILE A 51 87.58 13.93 -43.39
N HIS A 52 87.04 13.09 -44.28
CA HIS A 52 87.80 12.36 -45.29
C HIS A 52 88.60 13.26 -46.25
N ASP A 53 88.11 14.47 -46.54
CA ASP A 53 88.73 15.41 -47.50
C ASP A 53 89.56 16.53 -46.83
N SER A 54 89.81 16.42 -45.52
CA SER A 54 90.57 17.41 -44.76
C SER A 54 92.08 17.08 -44.71
N LYS A 55 92.96 18.09 -44.77
CA LYS A 55 94.43 17.93 -44.68
C LYS A 55 94.94 17.24 -43.40
N ASN A 56 94.08 17.06 -42.39
CA ASN A 56 94.40 16.46 -41.10
C ASN A 56 93.78 15.04 -40.95
N TYR A 57 93.31 14.41 -42.03
CA TYR A 57 92.64 13.09 -42.01
C TYR A 57 93.42 12.01 -41.24
N GLN A 58 94.75 11.95 -41.40
CA GLN A 58 95.60 10.99 -40.66
C GLN A 58 95.58 11.21 -39.14
N ILE A 59 95.46 12.47 -38.67
CA ILE A 59 95.30 12.76 -37.23
C ILE A 59 93.96 12.21 -36.74
N TYR A 60 92.90 12.36 -37.53
CA TYR A 60 91.57 11.88 -37.14
C TYR A 60 91.47 10.34 -37.12
N CYS A 61 92.17 9.63 -38.01
CA CYS A 61 92.19 8.16 -38.05
C CYS A 61 92.86 7.51 -36.83
N ASP A 62 93.85 8.16 -36.20
CA ASP A 62 94.53 7.68 -35.00
C ASP A 62 93.89 8.22 -33.68
N THR A 63 92.84 9.04 -33.78
CA THR A 63 92.20 9.70 -32.63
C THR A 63 90.99 8.97 -32.05
N GLY A 64 91.17 7.68 -31.72
CA GLY A 64 90.30 7.05 -30.71
C GLY A 64 90.19 7.91 -29.44
N GLN A 65 91.29 8.61 -29.10
CA GLN A 65 91.37 9.58 -28.00
C GLN A 65 90.44 10.80 -28.14
N ILE A 66 90.14 11.30 -29.36
CA ILE A 66 89.20 12.43 -29.53
C ILE A 66 87.77 11.95 -29.34
N GLY A 67 87.43 10.75 -29.86
CA GLY A 67 86.17 10.08 -29.60
C GLY A 67 85.96 9.79 -28.11
N ASP A 68 87.00 9.31 -27.43
CA ASP A 68 86.98 9.04 -25.98
C ASP A 68 86.89 10.31 -25.13
N THR A 69 87.54 11.40 -25.56
CA THR A 69 87.47 12.71 -24.87
C THR A 69 86.09 13.36 -25.07
N LEU A 70 85.54 13.32 -26.28
CA LEU A 70 84.19 13.79 -26.55
C LEU A 70 83.14 12.93 -25.82
N GLY A 71 83.29 11.61 -25.82
CA GLY A 71 82.43 10.69 -25.06
C GLY A 71 82.52 10.90 -23.55
N GLY A 72 83.73 11.13 -23.02
CA GLY A 72 83.98 11.41 -21.61
C GLY A 72 83.46 12.77 -21.14
N ILE A 73 83.44 13.78 -22.03
CA ILE A 73 82.92 15.13 -21.73
C ILE A 73 81.40 15.21 -21.96
N MET A 74 80.88 14.56 -23.01
CA MET A 74 79.45 14.61 -23.38
C MET A 74 78.60 13.58 -22.63
N GLY A 75 79.18 12.44 -22.25
CA GLY A 75 78.49 11.37 -21.55
C GLY A 75 77.86 11.81 -20.22
N PRO A 76 78.61 12.44 -19.29
CA PRO A 76 78.08 12.85 -18.00
C PRO A 76 76.93 13.89 -18.09
N PRO A 77 77.02 14.97 -18.90
CA PRO A 77 75.90 15.88 -19.11
C PRO A 77 74.65 15.23 -19.72
N ILE A 78 74.82 14.34 -20.71
CA ILE A 78 73.70 13.60 -21.32
C ILE A 78 73.07 12.64 -20.31
N ALA A 79 73.89 11.96 -19.50
CA ALA A 79 73.41 11.08 -18.44
C ALA A 79 72.64 11.86 -17.36
N ILE A 80 73.14 13.03 -16.94
CA ILE A 80 72.44 13.92 -15.98
C ILE A 80 71.10 14.37 -16.57
N LEU A 81 71.06 14.78 -17.84
CA LEU A 81 69.81 15.12 -18.53
C LEU A 81 68.86 13.93 -18.59
N GLY A 82 69.35 12.73 -18.90
CA GLY A 82 68.58 11.49 -18.91
C GLY A 82 67.97 11.17 -17.54
N VAL A 83 68.73 11.31 -16.45
CA VAL A 83 68.24 11.12 -15.07
C VAL A 83 67.19 12.16 -14.71
N ILE A 84 67.39 13.44 -15.05
CA ILE A 84 66.42 14.51 -14.79
C ILE A 84 65.11 14.28 -15.55
N LEU A 85 65.18 13.92 -16.83
CA LEU A 85 64.01 13.63 -17.66
C LEU A 85 63.26 12.38 -17.17
N THR A 86 64.00 11.34 -16.79
CA THR A 86 63.43 10.11 -16.23
C THR A 86 62.74 10.38 -14.89
N PHE A 87 63.37 11.17 -14.02
CA PHE A 87 62.78 11.62 -12.76
C PHE A 87 61.50 12.46 -13.01
N LEU A 88 61.52 13.38 -13.97
CA LEU A 88 60.36 14.19 -14.33
C LEU A 88 59.20 13.32 -14.84
N ALA A 89 59.48 12.33 -15.70
CA ALA A 89 58.49 11.39 -16.21
C ALA A 89 57.85 10.59 -15.06
N PHE A 90 58.66 10.02 -14.17
CA PHE A 90 58.18 9.30 -12.99
C PHE A 90 57.37 10.21 -12.05
N PHE A 91 57.79 11.46 -11.87
CA PHE A 91 57.07 12.42 -11.05
C PHE A 91 55.67 12.76 -11.62
N ILE A 92 55.58 12.97 -12.94
CA ILE A 92 54.29 13.19 -13.61
C ILE A 92 53.40 11.96 -13.47
N GLN A 93 53.94 10.75 -13.65
CA GLN A 93 53.20 9.49 -13.49
C GLN A 93 52.72 9.28 -12.04
N TYR A 94 53.56 9.58 -11.05
CA TYR A 94 53.17 9.53 -9.63
C TYR A 94 51.99 10.43 -9.33
N ARG A 95 52.02 11.67 -9.85
CA ARG A 95 50.90 12.62 -9.69
C ARG A 95 49.63 12.14 -10.40
N ALA A 96 49.74 11.64 -11.64
CA ALA A 96 48.61 11.10 -12.38
C ALA A 96 47.96 9.93 -11.62
N ASN A 97 48.76 9.03 -11.04
CA ASN A 97 48.28 7.92 -10.22
C ASN A 97 47.58 8.41 -8.94
N ALA A 98 48.08 9.49 -8.31
CA ALA A 98 47.43 10.09 -7.14
C ALA A 98 46.05 10.67 -7.48
N GLU A 99 45.93 11.38 -8.60
CA GLU A 99 44.65 11.92 -9.09
C GLU A 99 43.69 10.78 -9.50
N GLN A 100 44.20 9.73 -10.16
CA GLN A 100 43.43 8.54 -10.54
C GLN A 100 42.87 7.80 -9.32
N ARG A 101 43.66 7.67 -8.25
CA ARG A 101 43.21 7.06 -6.98
C ARG A 101 42.06 7.86 -6.36
N GLN A 102 42.14 9.18 -6.36
CA GLN A 102 41.04 10.03 -5.86
C GLN A 102 39.78 9.90 -6.72
N GLN A 103 39.91 9.85 -8.05
CA GLN A 103 38.76 9.63 -8.93
C GLN A 103 38.12 8.26 -8.72
N PHE A 104 38.95 7.23 -8.54
CA PHE A 104 38.48 5.89 -8.22
C PHE A 104 37.71 5.86 -6.90
N GLU A 105 38.25 6.46 -5.83
CA GLU A 105 37.56 6.55 -4.53
C GLU A 105 36.21 7.30 -4.65
N ARG A 106 36.17 8.42 -5.38
CA ARG A 106 34.91 9.15 -5.63
C ARG A 106 33.91 8.31 -6.43
N SER A 107 34.37 7.58 -7.44
CA SER A 107 33.54 6.68 -8.24
C SER A 107 32.93 5.56 -7.39
N MET A 108 33.75 4.94 -6.52
CA MET A 108 33.29 3.90 -5.60
C MET A 108 32.21 4.43 -4.64
N VAL A 109 32.40 5.63 -4.10
CA VAL A 109 31.39 6.27 -3.23
C VAL A 109 30.10 6.58 -4.00
N GLN A 110 30.19 7.11 -5.22
CA GLN A 110 29.02 7.38 -6.06
C GLN A 110 28.28 6.08 -6.44
N GLN A 111 29.01 5.03 -6.78
CA GLN A 111 28.43 3.72 -7.08
C GLN A 111 27.71 3.13 -5.87
N GLN A 112 28.31 3.23 -4.68
CA GLN A 112 27.68 2.79 -3.44
C GLN A 112 26.39 3.58 -3.15
N GLN A 113 26.42 4.90 -3.28
CA GLN A 113 25.23 5.73 -3.10
C GLN A 113 24.12 5.41 -4.11
N HIS A 114 24.48 5.22 -5.37
CA HIS A 114 23.54 4.84 -6.41
C HIS A 114 22.91 3.47 -6.11
N PHE A 115 23.73 2.49 -5.72
CA PHE A 115 23.27 1.17 -5.33
C PHE A 115 22.32 1.23 -4.13
N GLU A 116 22.66 1.97 -3.07
CA GLU A 116 21.80 2.16 -1.89
C GLU A 116 20.46 2.80 -2.26
N LYS A 117 20.47 3.80 -3.14
CA LYS A 117 19.24 4.44 -3.63
C LYS A 117 18.37 3.44 -4.42
N THR A 118 18.96 2.72 -5.36
CA THR A 118 18.26 1.72 -6.17
C THR A 118 17.67 0.61 -5.30
N LEU A 119 18.40 0.12 -4.30
CA LEU A 119 17.90 -0.88 -3.36
C LEU A 119 16.72 -0.36 -2.53
N LYS A 120 16.78 0.90 -2.07
CA LYS A 120 15.67 1.52 -1.33
C LYS A 120 14.42 1.65 -2.19
N GLU A 121 14.57 2.09 -3.44
CA GLU A 121 13.47 2.21 -4.40
C GLU A 121 12.89 0.83 -4.73
N GLN A 122 13.72 -0.17 -5.03
CA GLN A 122 13.29 -1.55 -5.27
C GLN A 122 12.58 -2.15 -4.05
N SER A 123 13.10 -1.95 -2.84
CA SER A 123 12.47 -2.42 -1.61
C SER A 123 11.08 -1.79 -1.41
N LYS A 124 10.95 -0.49 -1.71
CA LYS A 124 9.66 0.21 -1.65
C LYS A 124 8.67 -0.37 -2.67
N THR A 125 9.07 -0.51 -3.93
CA THR A 125 8.21 -1.07 -4.99
C THR A 125 7.78 -2.49 -4.67
N HIS A 126 8.72 -3.35 -4.25
CA HIS A 126 8.41 -4.73 -3.89
C HIS A 126 7.43 -4.83 -2.71
N LYS A 127 7.53 -3.94 -1.71
CA LYS A 127 6.53 -3.86 -0.63
C LYS A 127 5.15 -3.45 -1.14
N LEU A 128 5.07 -2.50 -2.06
CA LEU A 128 3.79 -2.09 -2.67
C LEU A 128 3.16 -3.24 -3.46
N GLU A 129 3.94 -3.94 -4.27
CA GLU A 129 3.49 -5.13 -5.01
C GLU A 129 3.02 -6.24 -4.07
N GLN A 130 3.72 -6.48 -2.95
CA GLN A 130 3.28 -7.45 -1.93
C GLN A 130 1.95 -7.06 -1.30
N ILE A 131 1.75 -5.77 -1.01
CA ILE A 131 0.49 -5.27 -0.47
C ILE A 131 -0.64 -5.47 -1.46
N GLU A 132 -0.43 -5.10 -2.72
CA GLU A 132 -1.41 -5.24 -3.78
C GLU A 132 -1.78 -6.71 -4.04
N ASN A 133 -0.79 -7.59 -4.15
CA ASN A 133 -1.02 -9.03 -4.29
C ASN A 133 -1.81 -9.60 -3.11
N ARG A 134 -1.44 -9.23 -1.87
CA ARG A 134 -2.18 -9.67 -0.67
C ARG A 134 -3.59 -9.09 -0.62
N PHE A 135 -3.78 -7.85 -1.06
CA PHE A 135 -5.10 -7.23 -1.17
C PHE A 135 -6.01 -8.00 -2.13
N PHE A 136 -5.52 -8.32 -3.33
CA PHE A 136 -6.30 -9.10 -4.29
C PHE A 136 -6.62 -10.51 -3.79
N GLU A 137 -5.70 -11.15 -3.07
CA GLU A 137 -5.99 -12.44 -2.44
C GLU A 137 -7.07 -12.31 -1.34
N LEU A 138 -7.05 -11.26 -0.53
CA LEU A 138 -8.10 -10.99 0.46
C LEU A 138 -9.46 -10.74 -0.20
N LEU A 139 -9.50 -10.05 -1.35
CA LEU A 139 -10.72 -9.88 -2.14
C LEU A 139 -11.24 -11.21 -2.68
N LYS A 140 -10.35 -12.06 -3.18
CA LYS A 140 -10.68 -13.39 -3.69
C LYS A 140 -11.26 -14.27 -2.58
N ILE A 141 -10.61 -14.34 -1.43
CA ILE A 141 -11.11 -15.08 -0.25
C ILE A 141 -12.47 -14.54 0.19
N HIS A 142 -12.68 -13.22 0.16
CA HIS A 142 -13.99 -12.64 0.48
C HIS A 142 -15.08 -13.10 -0.49
N LYS A 143 -14.79 -13.13 -1.79
CA LYS A 143 -15.72 -13.63 -2.82
C LYS A 143 -15.99 -15.13 -2.66
N GLU A 144 -14.97 -15.92 -2.32
CA GLU A 144 -15.11 -17.35 -2.01
C GLU A 144 -16.02 -17.56 -0.80
N ASN A 145 -15.78 -16.85 0.31
CA ASN A 145 -16.63 -16.88 1.50
C ASN A 145 -18.10 -16.56 1.16
N ILE A 146 -18.36 -15.58 0.28
CA ILE A 146 -19.72 -15.27 -0.17
C ILE A 146 -20.28 -16.44 -0.98
N ASN A 147 -19.54 -16.98 -1.94
CA ASN A 147 -20.02 -18.05 -2.80
C ASN A 147 -20.31 -19.34 -2.03
N GLU A 148 -19.59 -19.60 -0.93
CA GLU A 148 -19.86 -20.72 -0.02
C GLU A 148 -21.16 -20.54 0.78
N LEU A 149 -21.71 -19.33 0.86
CA LEU A 149 -23.01 -19.09 1.48
C LEU A 149 -24.12 -19.70 0.64
N THR A 150 -24.52 -20.90 1.00
CA THR A 150 -25.61 -21.63 0.36
C THR A 150 -26.75 -21.91 1.34
N PHE A 151 -27.98 -21.82 0.83
CA PHE A 151 -29.18 -22.28 1.53
C PHE A 151 -30.03 -23.21 0.67
N SER A 152 -30.13 -22.92 -0.63
CA SER A 152 -30.72 -23.77 -1.65
C SER A 152 -30.04 -23.50 -3.00
N ASP A 153 -30.28 -24.34 -4.01
CA ASP A 153 -29.71 -24.16 -5.36
C ASP A 153 -30.09 -22.81 -6.00
N GLU A 154 -31.24 -22.24 -5.61
CA GLU A 154 -31.77 -20.97 -6.12
C GLU A 154 -31.34 -19.76 -5.26
N ILE A 155 -30.92 -19.98 -4.00
CA ILE A 155 -30.56 -18.92 -3.06
C ILE A 155 -29.15 -19.18 -2.55
N ASN A 156 -28.20 -18.58 -3.23
CA ASN A 156 -26.78 -18.66 -2.95
C ASN A 156 -26.10 -17.29 -3.06
N GLY A 157 -24.94 -17.18 -2.42
CA GLY A 157 -24.09 -15.99 -2.47
C GLY A 157 -24.82 -14.70 -2.16
N ARG A 158 -24.74 -13.74 -3.08
CA ARG A 158 -25.27 -12.38 -2.89
C ARG A 158 -26.80 -12.33 -2.71
N THR A 159 -27.54 -13.26 -3.33
CA THR A 159 -29.01 -13.27 -3.22
C THR A 159 -29.49 -13.54 -1.79
N LEU A 160 -28.67 -14.23 -1.00
CA LEU A 160 -28.97 -14.55 0.38
C LEU A 160 -29.04 -13.31 1.27
N PHE A 161 -28.24 -12.28 1.01
CA PHE A 161 -28.28 -11.05 1.82
C PHE A 161 -29.63 -10.34 1.75
N ARG A 162 -30.32 -10.43 0.61
CA ARG A 162 -31.69 -9.94 0.47
C ARG A 162 -32.66 -10.71 1.37
N VAL A 163 -32.54 -12.03 1.42
CA VAL A 163 -33.37 -12.90 2.27
C VAL A 163 -33.08 -12.63 3.75
N MET A 164 -31.81 -12.53 4.12
CA MET A 164 -31.37 -12.19 5.48
C MET A 164 -31.90 -10.84 5.93
N HIS A 165 -31.78 -9.81 5.08
CA HIS A 165 -32.33 -8.48 5.36
C HIS A 165 -33.86 -8.53 5.49
N HIS A 166 -34.55 -9.27 4.62
CA HIS A 166 -36.00 -9.46 4.74
C HIS A 166 -36.38 -10.10 6.07
N GLU A 167 -35.68 -11.15 6.49
CA GLU A 167 -35.92 -11.82 7.77
C GLU A 167 -35.70 -10.87 8.96
N LEU A 168 -34.58 -10.13 8.99
CA LEU A 168 -34.32 -9.13 10.02
C LEU A 168 -35.44 -8.08 10.09
N ARG A 169 -35.90 -7.59 8.93
CA ARG A 169 -37.01 -6.64 8.85
C ARG A 169 -38.28 -7.22 9.44
N VAL A 170 -38.61 -8.47 9.15
CA VAL A 170 -39.82 -9.11 9.69
C VAL A 170 -39.74 -9.25 11.20
N ILE A 171 -38.59 -9.67 11.74
CA ILE A 171 -38.38 -9.77 13.18
C ILE A 171 -38.61 -8.41 13.84
N TYR A 172 -37.98 -7.35 13.32
CA TYR A 172 -38.13 -6.00 13.86
C TYR A 172 -39.58 -5.51 13.83
N GLN A 173 -40.30 -5.72 12.72
CA GLN A 173 -41.69 -5.28 12.59
C GLN A 173 -42.63 -6.05 13.54
N LEU A 174 -42.40 -7.35 13.72
CA LEU A 174 -43.15 -8.16 14.69
C LEU A 174 -42.93 -7.69 16.12
N LEU A 175 -41.68 -7.36 16.49
CA LEU A 175 -41.37 -6.83 17.81
C LEU A 175 -41.95 -5.41 18.01
N LYS A 176 -41.88 -4.54 16.99
CA LYS A 176 -42.39 -3.16 17.02
C LYS A 176 -43.91 -3.09 17.18
N GLY A 177 -44.65 -3.93 16.46
CA GLY A 177 -46.11 -3.94 16.48
C GLY A 177 -46.74 -4.82 17.55
N GLY A 178 -45.98 -5.81 18.04
CA GLY A 178 -46.57 -6.98 18.69
C GLY A 178 -47.41 -7.80 17.71
N VAL A 179 -48.02 -8.85 18.23
CA VAL A 179 -48.90 -9.71 17.44
C VAL A 179 -50.22 -9.89 18.17
N LYS A 180 -51.32 -9.72 17.45
CA LYS A 180 -52.68 -9.99 17.93
C LYS A 180 -53.21 -11.29 17.35
N ASP A 181 -54.06 -11.96 18.10
CA ASP A 181 -54.84 -13.11 17.62
C ASP A 181 -56.07 -12.65 16.81
N ALA A 182 -56.88 -13.61 16.37
CA ALA A 182 -58.10 -13.34 15.61
C ALA A 182 -59.17 -12.58 16.41
N SER A 183 -59.10 -12.61 17.75
CA SER A 183 -60.00 -11.87 18.64
C SER A 183 -59.54 -10.43 18.89
N GLY A 184 -58.35 -10.06 18.41
CA GLY A 184 -57.72 -8.76 18.63
C GLY A 184 -56.92 -8.68 19.94
N GLN A 185 -56.80 -9.77 20.70
CA GLN A 185 -56.00 -9.85 21.91
C GLN A 185 -54.52 -10.04 21.55
N TYR A 186 -53.62 -9.38 22.26
CA TYR A 186 -52.18 -9.55 22.04
C TYR A 186 -51.71 -10.96 22.43
N ILE A 187 -51.14 -11.67 21.46
CA ILE A 187 -50.30 -12.86 21.68
C ILE A 187 -49.01 -12.43 22.39
N PHE A 188 -48.39 -11.35 21.92
CA PHE A 188 -47.38 -10.62 22.67
C PHE A 188 -47.49 -9.13 22.32
N LYS A 189 -47.37 -8.29 23.35
CA LYS A 189 -47.53 -6.83 23.25
C LYS A 189 -46.21 -6.17 22.85
N PRO A 190 -46.24 -5.05 22.10
CA PRO A 190 -45.07 -4.20 21.96
C PRO A 190 -44.74 -3.55 23.31
N HIS A 191 -43.49 -3.13 23.48
CA HIS A 191 -43.07 -2.40 24.68
C HIS A 191 -43.03 -0.89 24.36
N ASN A 192 -43.88 -0.09 25.01
CA ASN A 192 -44.04 1.32 24.65
C ASN A 192 -42.81 2.20 24.98
N SER A 193 -41.93 1.75 25.87
CA SER A 193 -40.77 2.52 26.33
C SER A 193 -39.44 2.08 25.73
N ILE A 194 -39.42 1.08 24.83
CA ILE A 194 -38.16 0.63 24.21
C ILE A 194 -37.75 1.62 23.11
N SER A 195 -36.48 2.02 23.09
CA SER A 195 -35.97 2.86 21.99
C SER A 195 -35.87 2.07 20.68
N GLU A 196 -35.88 2.76 19.53
CA GLU A 196 -35.73 2.09 18.23
C GLU A 196 -34.38 1.36 18.11
N MET A 197 -33.35 1.87 18.78
CA MET A 197 -32.03 1.24 18.83
C MET A 197 -32.05 -0.05 19.66
N GLU A 198 -32.59 -0.03 20.88
CA GLU A 198 -32.71 -1.24 21.70
C GLU A 198 -33.59 -2.31 21.04
N LEU A 199 -34.62 -1.89 20.31
CA LEU A 199 -35.48 -2.76 19.53
C LEU A 199 -34.73 -3.39 18.34
N LEU A 200 -33.91 -2.60 17.63
CA LEU A 200 -33.03 -3.08 16.58
C LEU A 200 -32.01 -4.08 17.13
N GLU A 201 -31.38 -3.80 18.27
CA GLU A 201 -30.45 -4.69 18.93
C GLU A 201 -31.09 -6.04 19.26
N LEU A 202 -32.32 -6.03 19.81
CA LEU A 202 -33.07 -7.25 20.10
C LEU A 202 -33.43 -8.02 18.81
N ALA A 203 -33.91 -7.30 17.78
CA ALA A 203 -34.25 -7.92 16.50
C ALA A 203 -33.04 -8.58 15.84
N TYR A 204 -31.89 -7.89 15.86
CA TYR A 204 -30.64 -8.39 15.32
C TYR A 204 -30.06 -9.55 16.14
N PHE A 205 -30.22 -9.52 17.46
CA PHE A 205 -29.86 -10.62 18.35
C PHE A 205 -30.64 -11.90 18.02
N ILE A 206 -31.97 -11.81 17.85
CA ILE A 206 -32.80 -12.95 17.44
C ILE A 206 -32.43 -13.42 16.03
N PHE A 207 -32.22 -12.50 15.10
CA PHE A 207 -31.82 -12.78 13.72
C PHE A 207 -30.52 -13.58 13.68
N PHE A 208 -29.48 -13.14 14.39
CA PHE A 208 -28.16 -13.72 14.26
C PHE A 208 -27.98 -15.02 15.02
N TYR A 209 -28.36 -15.08 16.29
CA TYR A 209 -28.25 -16.33 17.04
C TYR A 209 -29.35 -17.32 16.67
N GLY A 210 -30.48 -16.85 16.15
CA GLY A 210 -31.66 -17.67 15.96
C GLY A 210 -32.28 -18.08 17.29
N ILE A 211 -33.52 -18.58 17.24
CA ILE A 211 -34.32 -18.88 18.43
C ILE A 211 -33.62 -19.83 19.41
N GLN A 212 -32.89 -20.82 18.90
CA GLN A 212 -32.29 -21.87 19.73
C GLN A 212 -31.09 -21.35 20.52
N ILE A 213 -30.11 -20.73 19.85
CA ILE A 213 -28.89 -20.24 20.50
C ILE A 213 -29.20 -18.97 21.30
N ALA A 214 -30.12 -18.13 20.84
CA ALA A 214 -30.56 -16.94 21.57
C ALA A 214 -31.20 -17.28 22.92
N SER A 215 -31.87 -18.43 23.03
CA SER A 215 -32.53 -18.87 24.27
C SER A 215 -31.55 -19.44 25.31
N SER A 216 -30.24 -19.46 25.05
CA SER A 216 -29.26 -19.91 26.05
C SER A 216 -29.13 -18.88 27.18
N LYS A 217 -28.92 -19.36 28.42
CA LYS A 217 -28.81 -18.50 29.60
C LYS A 217 -27.76 -17.39 29.41
N GLN A 218 -26.58 -17.76 28.92
CA GLN A 218 -25.47 -16.84 28.66
C GLN A 218 -25.82 -15.73 27.67
N ASN A 219 -26.65 -16.01 26.66
CA ASN A 219 -27.01 -15.00 25.66
C ASN A 219 -28.14 -14.09 26.15
N ILE A 220 -29.12 -14.63 26.91
CA ILE A 220 -30.19 -13.83 27.52
C ILE A 220 -29.63 -12.83 28.54
N GLU A 221 -28.58 -13.20 29.27
CA GLU A 221 -27.93 -12.31 30.25
C GLU A 221 -27.32 -11.05 29.63
N LYS A 222 -27.00 -11.06 28.33
CA LYS A 222 -26.48 -9.89 27.60
C LYS A 222 -27.55 -8.84 27.29
N LEU A 223 -28.83 -9.20 27.40
CA LEU A 223 -29.95 -8.32 27.07
C LEU A 223 -30.27 -7.38 28.24
N SER A 224 -30.75 -6.18 27.94
CA SER A 224 -31.35 -5.28 28.94
C SER A 224 -32.64 -5.89 29.51
N ASP A 225 -33.12 -5.41 30.65
CA ASP A 225 -34.31 -5.99 31.28
C ASP A 225 -35.57 -5.83 30.42
N PHE A 226 -35.71 -4.69 29.73
CA PHE A 226 -36.77 -4.49 28.74
C PHE A 226 -36.65 -5.47 27.56
N GLN A 227 -35.43 -5.69 27.06
CA GLN A 227 -35.18 -6.64 25.99
C GLN A 227 -35.49 -8.08 26.44
N LYS A 228 -35.19 -8.45 27.68
CA LYS A 228 -35.53 -9.77 28.25
C LYS A 228 -37.04 -9.99 28.32
N GLU A 229 -37.81 -9.00 28.78
CA GLU A 229 -39.28 -9.11 28.83
C GLU A 229 -39.88 -9.31 27.43
N MET A 230 -39.44 -8.50 26.47
CA MET A 230 -39.88 -8.62 25.07
C MET A 230 -39.45 -9.94 24.44
N PHE A 231 -38.22 -10.37 24.69
CA PHE A 231 -37.70 -11.64 24.20
C PHE A 231 -38.54 -12.80 24.71
N ASN A 232 -38.76 -12.87 26.03
CA ASN A 232 -39.51 -13.95 26.66
C ASN A 232 -40.96 -14.03 26.18
N SER A 233 -41.64 -12.88 26.07
CA SER A 233 -43.03 -12.82 25.61
C SER A 233 -43.19 -13.15 24.12
N SER A 234 -42.25 -12.75 23.26
CA SER A 234 -42.32 -13.02 21.81
C SER A 234 -41.83 -14.42 21.42
N MET A 235 -41.01 -15.06 22.24
CA MET A 235 -40.30 -16.29 21.86
C MET A 235 -41.22 -17.47 21.55
N GLN A 236 -42.34 -17.62 22.28
CA GLN A 236 -43.32 -18.68 22.02
C GLN A 236 -43.90 -18.55 20.61
N TYR A 237 -44.17 -17.31 20.18
CA TYR A 237 -44.71 -17.03 18.86
C TYR A 237 -43.71 -17.33 17.74
N PHE A 238 -42.46 -16.88 17.88
CA PHE A 238 -41.39 -17.21 16.94
C PHE A 238 -41.16 -18.73 16.81
N ARG A 239 -41.19 -19.46 17.94
CA ARG A 239 -41.11 -20.93 17.95
C ARG A 239 -42.26 -21.58 17.19
N LYS A 240 -43.49 -21.07 17.36
CA LYS A 240 -44.67 -21.54 16.64
C LYS A 240 -44.49 -21.42 15.13
N ILE A 241 -44.13 -20.22 14.64
CA ILE A 241 -43.89 -19.98 13.21
C ILE A 241 -42.82 -20.93 12.66
N ARG A 242 -41.68 -21.05 13.36
CA ARG A 242 -40.58 -21.92 12.94
C ARG A 242 -41.02 -23.39 12.85
N ASN A 243 -41.79 -23.87 13.83
CA ASN A 243 -42.26 -25.26 13.86
C ASN A 243 -43.32 -25.54 12.78
N ASP A 244 -44.22 -24.59 12.53
CA ASP A 244 -45.19 -24.67 11.44
C ASP A 244 -44.48 -24.79 10.10
N GLN A 245 -43.43 -24.00 9.89
CA GLN A 245 -42.65 -24.07 8.65
C GLN A 245 -41.87 -25.39 8.51
N LYS A 246 -41.27 -25.89 9.59
CA LYS A 246 -40.63 -27.21 9.59
C LYS A 246 -41.61 -28.33 9.23
N ARG A 247 -42.85 -28.26 9.73
CA ARG A 247 -43.92 -29.21 9.41
C ARG A 247 -44.30 -29.15 7.94
N ILE A 248 -44.47 -27.95 7.37
CA ILE A 248 -44.83 -27.77 5.95
C ILE A 248 -43.73 -28.31 5.03
N LYS A 249 -42.46 -28.03 5.32
CA LYS A 249 -41.32 -28.54 4.54
C LYS A 249 -41.23 -30.07 4.56
N ARG A 250 -41.59 -30.72 5.68
CA ARG A 250 -41.67 -32.19 5.79
C ARG A 250 -42.83 -32.78 4.97
N LEU A 251 -43.98 -32.10 4.94
CA LEU A 251 -45.18 -32.58 4.26
C LEU A 251 -45.13 -32.38 2.74
N ASN A 252 -44.44 -31.36 2.25
CA ASN A 252 -44.29 -31.09 0.83
C ASN A 252 -42.86 -30.64 0.51
N ALA A 253 -41.99 -31.59 0.13
CA ALA A 253 -40.61 -31.28 -0.26
C ALA A 253 -40.52 -30.34 -1.47
N SER A 254 -41.56 -30.32 -2.33
CA SER A 254 -41.68 -29.42 -3.49
C SER A 254 -42.08 -27.99 -3.12
N ARG A 255 -42.71 -27.76 -1.95
CA ARG A 255 -43.17 -26.43 -1.53
C ARG A 255 -42.02 -25.69 -0.84
N LYS A 256 -41.30 -24.89 -1.62
CA LYS A 256 -40.12 -24.13 -1.16
C LYS A 256 -40.47 -22.92 -0.27
N THR A 257 -41.66 -22.35 -0.40
CA THR A 257 -42.01 -21.06 0.23
C THR A 257 -43.10 -21.16 1.30
N PHE A 258 -42.89 -20.44 2.40
CA PHE A 258 -43.84 -20.28 3.49
C PHE A 258 -44.42 -18.90 3.54
N ARG A 259 -45.74 -18.86 3.49
CA ARG A 259 -46.51 -17.63 3.53
C ARG A 259 -46.88 -17.34 4.98
N PHE A 260 -46.46 -16.19 5.47
CA PHE A 260 -46.76 -15.71 6.80
C PHE A 260 -47.38 -14.32 6.70
N SER A 261 -48.54 -14.10 7.28
CA SER A 261 -49.19 -12.80 7.27
C SER A 261 -49.21 -12.18 8.66
N TYR A 262 -48.85 -10.90 8.75
CA TYR A 262 -48.90 -10.09 9.97
C TYR A 262 -49.52 -8.73 9.68
N ILE A 263 -49.98 -8.05 10.72
CA ILE A 263 -50.50 -6.69 10.61
C ILE A 263 -49.31 -5.75 10.72
N ASP A 264 -49.09 -4.94 9.68
CA ASP A 264 -48.04 -3.93 9.68
C ASP A 264 -48.36 -2.82 10.69
N PRO A 265 -47.50 -2.60 11.69
CA PRO A 265 -47.76 -1.60 12.72
C PRO A 265 -47.85 -0.17 12.16
N ALA A 266 -47.23 0.12 11.02
CA ALA A 266 -47.20 1.48 10.47
C ALA A 266 -48.51 1.90 9.80
N ASN A 267 -49.27 0.97 9.22
CA ASN A 267 -50.47 1.28 8.42
C ASN A 267 -51.67 0.38 8.72
N ASN A 268 -51.54 -0.53 9.69
CA ASN A 268 -52.56 -1.49 10.11
C ASN A 268 -53.08 -2.41 8.98
N LYS A 269 -52.31 -2.58 7.89
CA LYS A 269 -52.65 -3.47 6.77
C LYS A 269 -52.01 -4.84 6.95
N ILE A 270 -52.69 -5.88 6.45
CA ILE A 270 -52.14 -7.23 6.41
C ILE A 270 -50.99 -7.26 5.39
N LYS A 271 -49.77 -7.50 5.87
CA LYS A 271 -48.60 -7.79 5.05
C LYS A 271 -48.34 -9.28 5.05
N THR A 272 -48.05 -9.79 3.86
CA THR A 272 -47.69 -11.20 3.67
C THR A 272 -46.20 -11.30 3.35
N CYS A 273 -45.48 -12.03 4.18
CA CYS A 273 -44.09 -12.40 4.02
C CYS A 273 -43.97 -13.79 3.44
N LEU A 274 -42.93 -13.96 2.63
CA LEU A 274 -42.56 -15.23 2.05
C LEU A 274 -41.18 -15.60 2.59
N PHE A 275 -41.13 -16.70 3.34
CA PHE A 275 -39.87 -17.30 3.76
C PHE A 275 -39.56 -18.47 2.83
N GLU A 276 -38.48 -18.35 2.08
CA GLU A 276 -37.99 -19.41 1.19
C GLU A 276 -37.27 -20.53 1.96
N ASN A 277 -37.08 -20.35 3.28
CA ASN A 277 -36.45 -21.31 4.18
C ASN A 277 -37.12 -21.35 5.55
N VAL A 278 -36.58 -22.16 6.46
CA VAL A 278 -37.01 -22.18 7.86
C VAL A 278 -36.50 -20.90 8.53
N PRO A 279 -37.38 -19.97 8.95
CA PRO A 279 -36.96 -18.71 9.53
C PRO A 279 -36.42 -18.91 10.95
N PHE A 280 -35.70 -17.90 11.42
CA PHE A 280 -35.20 -17.75 12.79
C PHE A 280 -34.24 -18.86 13.21
N ASN A 281 -33.50 -19.41 12.25
CA ASN A 281 -32.47 -20.43 12.49
C ASN A 281 -31.14 -19.84 12.99
N GLY A 282 -30.93 -18.54 12.79
CA GLY A 282 -29.65 -17.92 13.08
C GLY A 282 -28.71 -17.92 11.89
N TYR A 283 -27.85 -16.93 11.84
CA TYR A 283 -26.84 -16.70 10.82
C TYR A 283 -25.44 -16.50 11.43
N ASP A 284 -25.26 -16.80 12.71
CA ASP A 284 -24.03 -16.57 13.48
C ASP A 284 -22.78 -17.17 12.83
N ASN A 285 -22.85 -18.44 12.45
CA ASN A 285 -21.74 -19.13 11.80
C ASN A 285 -21.44 -18.54 10.42
N LYS A 286 -22.48 -18.20 9.64
CA LYS A 286 -22.32 -17.71 8.26
C LYS A 286 -21.76 -16.29 8.24
N LEU A 287 -22.41 -15.38 8.98
CA LEU A 287 -22.09 -13.97 8.98
C LEU A 287 -20.88 -13.64 9.87
N GLY A 288 -20.70 -14.35 10.98
CA GLY A 288 -19.61 -14.08 11.92
C GLY A 288 -18.23 -14.24 11.29
N HIS A 289 -18.01 -15.30 10.49
CA HIS A 289 -16.76 -15.50 9.76
C HIS A 289 -16.57 -14.45 8.66
N LEU A 290 -17.62 -14.17 7.87
CA LEU A 290 -17.57 -13.21 6.78
C LEU A 290 -17.22 -11.80 7.24
N TYR A 291 -17.93 -11.27 8.24
CA TYR A 291 -17.70 -9.90 8.72
C TYR A 291 -16.34 -9.75 9.37
N ARG A 292 -15.90 -10.76 10.14
CA ARG A 292 -14.57 -10.74 10.76
C ARG A 292 -13.47 -10.72 9.71
N HIS A 293 -13.58 -11.55 8.67
CA HIS A 293 -12.61 -11.56 7.59
C HIS A 293 -12.60 -10.19 6.87
N LEU A 294 -13.77 -9.69 6.48
CA LEU A 294 -13.90 -8.40 5.80
C LEU A 294 -13.31 -7.24 6.59
N PHE A 295 -13.61 -7.18 7.89
CA PHE A 295 -13.04 -6.18 8.79
C PHE A 295 -11.52 -6.28 8.85
N ARG A 296 -10.98 -7.51 8.99
CA ARG A 296 -9.54 -7.74 9.01
C ARG A 296 -8.86 -7.37 7.70
N SER A 297 -9.52 -7.58 6.56
CA SER A 297 -9.00 -7.15 5.25
C SER A 297 -8.90 -5.62 5.16
N CYS A 298 -9.91 -4.91 5.67
CA CYS A 298 -9.86 -3.44 5.73
C CYS A 298 -8.74 -2.97 6.67
N GLN A 299 -8.67 -3.54 7.87
CA GLN A 299 -7.64 -3.22 8.87
C GLN A 299 -6.22 -3.54 8.38
N TYR A 300 -6.05 -4.57 7.55
CA TYR A 300 -4.76 -4.86 6.92
C TYR A 300 -4.27 -3.68 6.08
N ILE A 301 -5.14 -3.05 5.29
CA ILE A 301 -4.81 -1.88 4.45
C ILE A 301 -4.54 -0.65 5.32
N LEU A 302 -5.42 -0.38 6.29
CA LEU A 302 -5.29 0.78 7.19
C LEU A 302 -3.96 0.76 7.97
N ASN A 303 -3.48 -0.43 8.33
CA ASN A 303 -2.23 -0.62 9.07
C ASN A 303 -0.95 -0.57 8.20
N GLN A 304 -1.05 -0.36 6.88
CA GLN A 304 0.16 -0.22 6.05
C GLN A 304 0.77 1.17 6.20
N GLU A 305 1.97 1.26 6.77
CA GLU A 305 2.70 2.54 6.96
C GLU A 305 3.22 3.13 5.65
N ILE A 306 3.46 2.29 4.64
CA ILE A 306 3.99 2.71 3.33
C ILE A 306 2.95 3.43 2.47
N LEU A 307 1.67 3.25 2.79
CA LEU A 307 0.55 3.85 2.08
C LEU A 307 0.15 5.16 2.74
N ASP A 308 -0.04 6.20 1.94
CA ASP A 308 -0.68 7.42 2.41
C ASP A 308 -2.20 7.24 2.56
N PHE A 309 -2.88 8.26 3.09
CA PHE A 309 -4.31 8.22 3.35
C PHE A 309 -5.13 8.01 2.06
N GLU A 310 -4.78 8.69 0.96
CA GLU A 310 -5.49 8.58 -0.31
C GLU A 310 -5.32 7.18 -0.93
N GLN A 311 -4.12 6.62 -0.88
CA GLN A 311 -3.86 5.25 -1.33
C GLN A 311 -4.67 4.24 -0.53
N LYS A 312 -4.71 4.36 0.80
CA LYS A 312 -5.56 3.51 1.66
C LYS A 312 -7.02 3.64 1.27
N ARG A 313 -7.49 4.86 1.05
CA ARG A 313 -8.86 5.16 0.65
C ARG A 313 -9.24 4.53 -0.68
N GLU A 314 -8.35 4.56 -1.67
CA GLU A 314 -8.57 3.90 -2.96
C GLU A 314 -8.70 2.37 -2.81
N TYR A 315 -7.84 1.71 -2.02
CA TYR A 315 -8.02 0.28 -1.74
C TYR A 315 -9.35 -0.04 -1.06
N ILE A 316 -9.79 0.78 -0.09
CA ILE A 316 -11.07 0.57 0.59
C ILE A 316 -12.25 0.80 -0.38
N LYS A 317 -12.18 1.79 -1.27
CA LYS A 317 -13.18 1.98 -2.34
C LYS A 317 -13.22 0.79 -3.30
N MET A 318 -12.07 0.24 -3.69
CA MET A 318 -12.00 -0.97 -4.53
C MET A 318 -12.68 -2.16 -3.85
N LEU A 319 -12.47 -2.30 -2.53
CA LEU A 319 -13.16 -3.33 -1.73
C LEU A 319 -14.67 -3.08 -1.70
N ARG A 320 -15.10 -1.84 -1.41
CA ARG A 320 -16.52 -1.43 -1.39
C ARG A 320 -17.21 -1.74 -2.72
N ALA A 321 -16.54 -1.51 -3.84
CA ALA A 321 -17.07 -1.80 -5.18
C ALA A 321 -17.40 -3.30 -5.40
N GLN A 322 -16.83 -4.20 -4.59
CA GLN A 322 -17.17 -5.63 -4.62
C GLN A 322 -18.42 -5.99 -3.81
N LEU A 323 -18.90 -5.10 -2.93
CA LEU A 323 -20.03 -5.35 -2.03
C LEU A 323 -21.35 -4.97 -2.71
N SER A 324 -22.33 -5.88 -2.67
CA SER A 324 -23.69 -5.52 -3.06
C SER A 324 -24.35 -4.59 -2.04
N ASN A 325 -25.41 -3.89 -2.48
CA ASN A 325 -26.20 -3.00 -1.64
C ASN A 325 -26.71 -3.71 -0.36
N TYR A 326 -27.19 -4.95 -0.49
CA TYR A 326 -27.65 -5.74 0.67
C TYR A 326 -26.50 -6.17 1.59
N GLU A 327 -25.30 -6.41 1.07
CA GLU A 327 -24.12 -6.67 1.90
C GLU A 327 -23.77 -5.44 2.74
N GLN A 328 -23.72 -4.25 2.14
CA GLN A 328 -23.47 -3.00 2.86
C GLN A 328 -24.52 -2.75 3.95
N VAL A 329 -25.81 -2.98 3.66
CA VAL A 329 -26.89 -2.88 4.64
C VAL A 329 -26.69 -3.86 5.80
N MET A 330 -26.32 -5.10 5.52
CA MET A 330 -26.13 -6.11 6.55
C MET A 330 -24.87 -5.86 7.40
N ILE A 331 -23.79 -5.35 6.81
CA ILE A 331 -22.58 -4.90 7.51
C ILE A 331 -22.91 -3.72 8.41
N TYR A 332 -23.67 -2.74 7.91
CA TYR A 332 -24.12 -1.59 8.68
C TYR A 332 -24.85 -2.02 9.96
N TYR A 333 -25.87 -2.89 9.86
CA TYR A 333 -26.58 -3.38 11.04
C TYR A 333 -25.68 -4.16 12.00
N ASN A 334 -24.74 -4.96 11.47
CA ASN A 334 -23.77 -5.67 12.31
C ASN A 334 -22.89 -4.70 13.11
N ALA A 335 -22.37 -3.68 12.44
CA ALA A 335 -21.47 -2.70 13.02
C ALA A 335 -22.16 -1.90 14.14
N ILE A 336 -23.33 -1.33 13.88
CA ILE A 336 -24.01 -0.48 14.88
C ILE A 336 -24.58 -1.27 16.07
N VAL A 337 -24.87 -2.57 15.90
CA VAL A 337 -25.45 -3.38 16.97
C VAL A 337 -24.37 -4.01 17.87
N TRP A 338 -23.32 -4.64 17.32
CA TRP A 338 -22.32 -5.36 18.14
C TRP A 338 -20.94 -4.73 18.19
N PHE A 339 -20.60 -3.91 17.20
CA PHE A 339 -19.23 -3.39 17.05
C PHE A 339 -19.26 -1.86 17.00
N LYS A 340 -20.07 -1.25 17.87
CA LYS A 340 -20.20 0.20 18.03
C LYS A 340 -18.81 0.82 18.15
N GLY A 341 -18.50 1.81 17.32
CA GLY A 341 -17.19 2.47 17.32
C GLY A 341 -16.11 1.80 16.46
N GLN A 342 -16.18 0.49 16.24
CA GLN A 342 -15.07 -0.24 15.58
C GLN A 342 -15.00 0.00 14.07
N TRP A 343 -16.15 0.29 13.45
CA TRP A 343 -16.25 0.53 12.01
C TRP A 343 -16.28 2.00 11.63
N ASP A 344 -16.30 2.90 12.62
CA ASP A 344 -16.53 4.34 12.42
C ASP A 344 -15.48 4.94 11.49
N GLU A 345 -14.20 4.63 11.71
CA GLU A 345 -13.12 5.08 10.83
C GLU A 345 -13.34 4.64 9.37
N LEU A 346 -13.74 3.38 9.16
CA LEU A 346 -14.03 2.84 7.84
C LEU A 346 -15.26 3.47 7.20
N PHE A 347 -16.33 3.66 7.97
CA PHE A 347 -17.60 4.20 7.48
C PHE A 347 -17.50 5.70 7.17
N ILE A 348 -16.79 6.46 8.01
CA ILE A 348 -16.72 7.92 7.95
C ILE A 348 -15.58 8.36 7.03
N HIS A 349 -14.33 8.05 7.37
CA HIS A 349 -13.16 8.57 6.66
C HIS A 349 -12.87 7.83 5.35
N TYR A 350 -13.12 6.52 5.33
CA TYR A 350 -12.93 5.69 4.14
C TYR A 350 -14.22 5.43 3.36
N GLN A 351 -15.35 6.00 3.80
CA GLN A 351 -16.66 5.91 3.14
C GLN A 351 -17.06 4.47 2.75
N PHE A 352 -16.76 3.48 3.58
CA PHE A 352 -16.90 2.07 3.22
C PHE A 352 -18.34 1.65 2.87
N ILE A 353 -19.34 2.37 3.39
CA ILE A 353 -20.77 2.12 3.15
C ILE A 353 -21.43 3.24 2.33
N HIS A 354 -20.68 3.94 1.47
CA HIS A 354 -21.20 5.05 0.68
C HIS A 354 -22.40 4.69 -0.21
N ASN A 355 -22.40 3.50 -0.82
CA ASN A 355 -23.44 3.09 -1.77
C ASN A 355 -24.63 2.40 -1.06
N ILE A 356 -24.84 2.69 0.22
CA ILE A 356 -25.89 2.07 0.99
C ILE A 356 -27.27 2.63 0.57
N PRO A 357 -28.23 1.77 0.20
CA PRO A 357 -29.55 2.20 -0.26
C PRO A 357 -30.42 2.67 0.92
N LEU A 358 -30.55 4.00 1.08
CA LEU A 358 -31.32 4.61 2.18
C LEU A 358 -32.81 4.22 2.17
N ASP A 359 -33.36 3.91 0.99
CA ASP A 359 -34.74 3.45 0.84
C ASP A 359 -34.99 2.05 1.41
N ILE A 360 -33.93 1.24 1.57
CA ILE A 360 -34.03 -0.13 2.11
C ILE A 360 -33.83 -0.15 3.64
N ILE A 361 -33.09 0.82 4.19
CA ILE A 361 -32.84 0.96 5.63
C ILE A 361 -34.07 1.55 6.32
N LYS A 362 -35.01 0.66 6.68
CA LYS A 362 -36.22 1.01 7.43
C LYS A 362 -36.33 0.28 8.77
N ILE A 363 -35.19 -0.16 9.31
CA ILE A 363 -35.09 -0.93 10.55
C ILE A 363 -34.26 -0.11 11.55
N GLY A 364 -34.80 0.13 12.75
CA GLY A 364 -34.16 0.98 13.74
C GLY A 364 -34.22 2.47 13.40
N PRO A 365 -33.39 3.29 14.08
CA PRO A 365 -33.31 4.73 13.84
C PRO A 365 -32.81 5.04 12.41
N ALA A 366 -33.21 6.20 11.88
CA ALA A 366 -32.77 6.65 10.58
C ALA A 366 -31.25 6.83 10.56
N ILE A 367 -30.59 6.29 9.52
CA ILE A 367 -29.14 6.36 9.39
C ILE A 367 -28.62 7.80 9.30
N GLU A 368 -29.36 8.70 8.64
CA GLU A 368 -28.99 10.12 8.57
C GLU A 368 -29.07 10.83 9.93
N ASP A 369 -29.98 10.39 10.81
CA ASP A 369 -30.05 10.92 12.18
C ASP A 369 -28.90 10.40 13.04
N LEU A 370 -28.52 9.12 12.85
CA LEU A 370 -27.40 8.50 13.57
C LEU A 370 -26.04 9.10 13.20
N TYR A 371 -25.84 9.43 11.92
CA TYR A 371 -24.56 9.95 11.39
C TYR A 371 -24.61 11.45 11.10
N LYS A 372 -25.53 12.18 11.72
CA LYS A 372 -25.78 13.59 11.38
C LYS A 372 -24.53 14.46 11.50
N ASN A 373 -23.72 14.24 12.55
CA ASN A 373 -22.49 15.00 12.78
C ASN A 373 -21.39 14.56 11.81
N GLU A 374 -21.27 13.26 11.59
CA GLU A 374 -20.28 12.62 10.73
C GLU A 374 -20.48 13.01 9.27
N ILE A 375 -21.73 13.14 8.83
CA ILE A 375 -22.09 13.65 7.50
C ILE A 375 -21.52 15.05 7.28
N ILE A 376 -21.60 15.93 8.28
CA ILE A 376 -21.03 17.29 8.21
C ILE A 376 -19.50 17.22 8.14
N VAL A 377 -18.88 16.41 9.00
CA VAL A 377 -17.42 16.22 9.03
C VAL A 377 -16.87 15.69 7.70
N VAL A 378 -17.55 14.74 7.07
CA VAL A 378 -17.15 14.19 5.76
C VAL A 378 -17.22 15.26 4.68
N TRP A 379 -18.28 16.08 4.70
CA TRP A 379 -18.44 17.17 3.73
C TRP A 379 -17.37 18.26 3.90
N GLU A 380 -17.10 18.69 5.13
CA GLU A 380 -16.10 19.73 5.41
C GLU A 380 -14.67 19.29 5.05
N ASN A 381 -14.32 18.02 5.33
CA ASN A 381 -12.97 17.51 5.09
C ASN A 381 -12.72 17.10 3.64
N TYR A 382 -13.71 16.52 2.97
CA TYR A 382 -13.51 15.87 1.66
C TYR A 382 -14.35 16.49 0.53
N GLY A 383 -15.34 17.33 0.82
CA GLY A 383 -16.24 17.90 -0.18
C GLY A 383 -17.14 16.86 -0.86
N GLU A 384 -17.32 15.69 -0.23
CA GLU A 384 -18.07 14.56 -0.75
C GLU A 384 -19.23 14.20 0.19
N TYR A 385 -20.28 13.57 -0.34
CA TYR A 385 -21.35 13.03 0.50
C TYR A 385 -20.89 11.76 1.23
N MET A 386 -21.36 11.56 2.46
CA MET A 386 -21.11 10.30 3.17
C MET A 386 -21.86 9.14 2.52
N PHE A 387 -23.13 9.36 2.15
CA PHE A 387 -23.96 8.39 1.43
C PHE A 387 -24.36 8.91 0.04
N GLU A 388 -24.38 8.02 -0.96
CA GLU A 388 -24.67 8.37 -2.36
C GLU A 388 -26.07 8.98 -2.54
N HIS A 389 -27.07 8.45 -1.82
CA HIS A 389 -28.47 8.88 -1.91
C HIS A 389 -28.92 9.73 -0.72
N GLN A 390 -27.97 10.38 -0.03
CA GLN A 390 -28.22 11.27 1.10
C GLN A 390 -29.26 12.35 0.74
N GLN A 391 -30.27 12.53 1.58
CA GLN A 391 -31.30 13.55 1.41
C GLN A 391 -30.88 14.87 2.04
N PHE A 392 -30.19 14.81 3.17
CA PHE A 392 -29.64 15.98 3.85
C PHE A 392 -28.45 16.53 3.07
N ARG A 393 -28.42 17.81 2.74
CA ARG A 393 -27.21 18.47 2.25
C ARG A 393 -26.66 19.36 3.37
N PRO A 394 -25.46 19.09 3.91
CA PRO A 394 -24.84 20.00 4.87
C PRO A 394 -24.71 21.37 4.22
N ALA A 395 -25.28 22.40 4.86
CA ALA A 395 -25.11 23.78 4.42
C ALA A 395 -23.64 24.16 4.64
N GLY A 396 -23.00 24.68 3.59
CA GLY A 396 -21.65 25.23 3.67
C GLY A 396 -21.61 26.58 4.37
#